data_AF-A0A7S4NZ59-F1
#
_entry.id   AF-A0A7S4NZ59-F1
#
_cell.length_a   1.000
_cell.length_b   1.000
_cell.length_c   1.000
_cell.angle_alpha   90.00
_cell.angle_beta   90.00
_cell.angle_gamma   90.00
#
_symmetry.space_group_name_H-M   'P 1'
#
loop_
_entity.id
_entity.type
_entity.pdbx_description
1 polymer ?
#
loop_
_entity_poly.entity_id
_entity_poly.type
_entity_poly.pdbx_seq_one_letter_code
_entity_poly.pdbx_strand_id
1 'polypeptide(L)'
;RKKGITRKDNVNTAKAKCPNLLCVHVEVLGVDGKPLFPGPSTNLDENLLKKRRSKGKVSLERYRRANGEIVSIFKRYCERVERASVDECYLDLTTECRDIVEKEEKEHQHPVNLEQKEISKKTAQKEEKYYKMFDAGVQLVQKIRQAVWDELGMTCSAGISHNKLLAKIGASKNKPNGQTPILPEISEAFIAPVPLSKIPSLGGKLGKKLTSEGYLCAADVQKLTYNQLSSLVGSRNAEAVYNMVRGIHDEEVVE
;
A
#
# COMPACT_ATOMS: atom_id res chain seq x y z
N ARG A 1 5.65 -13.09 -14.47
CA ARG A 1 4.64 -13.58 -13.50
C ARG A 1 3.76 -14.70 -14.07
N LYS A 2 3.00 -14.51 -15.16
CA LYS A 2 2.20 -15.59 -15.79
C LYS A 2 3.00 -16.85 -16.13
N LYS A 3 4.29 -16.70 -16.47
CA LYS A 3 5.24 -17.79 -16.71
C LYS A 3 5.98 -18.29 -15.45
N GLY A 4 5.49 -18.00 -14.24
CA GLY A 4 6.12 -18.46 -12.99
C GLY A 4 7.44 -17.76 -12.59
N ILE A 5 7.85 -16.72 -13.30
CA ILE A 5 9.03 -15.90 -12.92
C ILE A 5 8.70 -15.08 -11.67
N THR A 6 9.57 -15.18 -10.67
CA THR A 6 9.48 -14.52 -9.36
C THR A 6 10.68 -13.61 -9.08
N ARG A 7 10.51 -12.67 -8.14
CA ARG A 7 11.64 -11.83 -7.67
C ARG A 7 12.75 -12.74 -7.13
N LYS A 8 14.01 -12.37 -7.40
CA LYS A 8 15.23 -13.14 -7.07
C LYS A 8 15.52 -14.35 -7.96
N ASP A 9 14.68 -14.67 -8.96
CA ASP A 9 15.14 -15.52 -10.06
C ASP A 9 16.34 -14.84 -10.73
N ASN A 10 17.39 -15.61 -11.03
CA ASN A 10 18.48 -15.11 -11.86
C ASN A 10 18.06 -15.14 -13.34
N VAL A 11 18.81 -14.46 -14.22
CA VAL A 11 18.45 -14.33 -15.64
C VAL A 11 18.30 -15.69 -16.32
N ASN A 12 19.16 -16.67 -15.99
CA ASN A 12 19.14 -17.98 -16.62
C ASN A 12 17.90 -18.78 -16.20
N THR A 13 17.59 -18.81 -14.90
CA THR A 13 16.40 -19.50 -14.39
C THR A 13 15.11 -18.82 -14.87
N ALA A 14 15.10 -17.50 -15.00
CA ALA A 14 13.97 -16.76 -15.54
C ALA A 14 13.77 -17.03 -17.05
N LYS A 15 14.85 -17.08 -17.84
CA LYS A 15 14.80 -17.43 -19.28
C LYS A 15 14.40 -18.88 -19.51
N ALA A 16 14.79 -19.81 -18.64
CA ALA A 16 14.32 -21.19 -18.71
C ALA A 16 12.78 -21.28 -18.57
N LYS A 17 12.18 -20.44 -17.71
CA LYS A 17 10.72 -20.32 -17.56
C LYS A 17 10.05 -19.57 -18.72
N CYS A 18 10.77 -18.68 -19.40
CA CYS A 18 10.24 -17.87 -20.51
C CYS A 18 11.38 -17.53 -21.50
N PRO A 19 11.59 -18.33 -22.56
CA PRO A 19 12.72 -18.14 -23.48
C PRO A 19 12.78 -16.76 -24.13
N ASN A 20 11.60 -16.18 -24.45
CA ASN A 20 11.48 -14.85 -25.06
C ASN A 20 11.46 -13.71 -24.03
N LEU A 21 11.96 -13.94 -22.80
CA LEU A 21 11.99 -12.92 -21.76
C LEU A 21 12.92 -11.76 -22.17
N LEU A 22 12.33 -10.57 -22.32
CA LEU A 22 13.08 -9.32 -22.45
C LEU A 22 13.59 -8.91 -21.07
N CYS A 23 14.89 -9.03 -20.87
CA CYS A 23 15.55 -8.61 -19.63
C CYS A 23 16.15 -7.22 -19.81
N VAL A 24 15.70 -6.27 -19.00
CA VAL A 24 16.16 -4.88 -19.04
C VAL A 24 17.08 -4.62 -17.86
N HIS A 25 18.30 -4.13 -18.11
CA HIS A 25 19.25 -3.79 -17.05
C HIS A 25 19.16 -2.32 -16.66
N VAL A 26 19.30 -2.05 -15.36
CA VAL A 26 19.40 -0.70 -14.78
C VAL A 26 20.66 0.05 -15.26
N GLU A 27 20.65 1.37 -15.12
CA GLU A 27 21.83 2.20 -15.39
C GLU A 27 22.99 1.85 -14.44
N VAL A 28 24.22 1.93 -14.94
CA VAL A 28 25.45 1.74 -14.15
C VAL A 28 26.39 2.90 -14.39
N LEU A 29 26.78 3.57 -13.32
CA LEU A 29 27.72 4.69 -13.33
C LEU A 29 29.13 4.21 -12.99
N GLY A 30 30.13 4.79 -13.66
CA GLY A 30 31.54 4.61 -13.34
C GLY A 30 31.95 5.40 -12.11
N VAL A 31 33.22 5.22 -11.72
CA VAL A 31 33.82 5.95 -10.59
C VAL A 31 33.86 7.46 -10.86
N ASP A 32 33.91 7.87 -12.12
CA ASP A 32 33.86 9.25 -12.60
C ASP A 32 32.43 9.82 -12.68
N GLY A 33 31.42 9.05 -12.26
CA GLY A 33 30.01 9.44 -12.31
C GLY A 33 29.38 9.36 -13.70
N LYS A 34 30.14 9.00 -14.75
CA LYS A 34 29.62 8.88 -16.11
C LYS A 34 28.96 7.51 -16.32
N PRO A 35 27.92 7.40 -17.16
CA PRO A 35 27.31 6.11 -17.45
C PRO A 35 28.30 5.15 -18.13
N LEU A 36 28.69 4.09 -17.41
CA LEU A 36 29.35 2.91 -18.02
C LEU A 36 28.34 2.07 -18.79
N PHE A 37 27.07 2.14 -18.39
CA PHE A 37 25.96 1.57 -19.12
C PHE A 37 24.74 2.48 -18.99
N PRO A 38 24.31 3.15 -20.08
CA PRO A 38 23.06 3.88 -20.11
C PRO A 38 21.91 2.86 -20.12
N GLY A 39 21.38 2.55 -18.93
CA GLY A 39 20.13 1.79 -18.82
C GLY A 39 18.92 2.73 -18.99
N PRO A 40 17.69 2.21 -19.08
CA PRO A 40 17.28 0.81 -19.22
C PRO A 40 17.53 0.29 -20.64
N SER A 41 18.21 -0.85 -20.77
CA SER A 41 18.45 -1.49 -22.09
C SER A 41 18.36 -3.01 -22.01
N THR A 42 17.86 -3.61 -23.09
CA THR A 42 17.75 -5.06 -23.29
C THR A 42 19.05 -5.71 -23.75
N ASN A 43 20.05 -4.91 -24.14
CA ASN A 43 21.35 -5.39 -24.58
C ASN A 43 22.23 -5.77 -23.38
N LEU A 44 21.97 -6.96 -22.87
CA LEU A 44 22.77 -7.65 -21.86
C LEU A 44 24.00 -8.30 -22.50
N ASP A 45 24.91 -7.51 -23.05
CA ASP A 45 26.22 -8.03 -23.43
C ASP A 45 26.94 -8.53 -22.17
N GLU A 46 27.16 -9.83 -22.09
CA GLU A 46 27.80 -10.51 -20.94
C GLU A 46 29.22 -10.00 -20.69
N ASN A 47 29.95 -9.58 -21.72
CA ASN A 47 31.30 -9.04 -21.57
C ASN A 47 31.27 -7.65 -20.94
N LEU A 48 30.28 -6.82 -21.29
CA LEU A 48 30.04 -5.56 -20.60
C LEU A 48 29.60 -5.80 -19.15
N LEU A 49 28.73 -6.78 -18.87
CA LEU A 49 28.29 -7.09 -17.50
C LEU A 49 29.44 -7.55 -16.58
N LYS A 50 30.39 -8.34 -17.11
CA LYS A 50 31.60 -8.77 -16.36
C LYS A 50 32.52 -7.59 -16.02
N LYS A 51 32.75 -6.66 -16.95
CA LYS A 51 33.55 -5.44 -16.71
C LYS A 51 32.87 -4.46 -15.73
N ARG A 52 31.55 -4.47 -15.62
CA ARG A 52 30.76 -3.57 -14.75
C ARG A 52 30.91 -3.86 -13.25
N ARG A 53 30.89 -5.13 -12.84
CA ARG A 53 30.92 -5.52 -11.41
C ARG A 53 32.16 -5.02 -10.66
N SER A 54 33.27 -4.84 -11.36
CA SER A 54 34.52 -4.35 -10.78
C SER A 54 34.75 -2.84 -10.93
N LYS A 55 33.97 -2.13 -11.78
CA LYS A 55 34.27 -0.74 -12.17
C LYS A 55 33.11 0.26 -12.02
N GLY A 56 31.90 -0.17 -11.67
CA GLY A 56 30.74 0.72 -11.58
C GLY A 56 29.70 0.34 -10.52
N LYS A 57 28.80 1.27 -10.24
CA LYS A 57 27.68 1.13 -9.29
C LYS A 57 26.34 1.32 -9.99
N VAL A 58 25.32 0.60 -9.53
CA VAL A 58 23.95 0.74 -10.04
C VAL A 58 23.40 2.12 -9.71
N SER A 59 22.77 2.75 -10.69
CA SER A 59 21.95 3.95 -10.53
C SER A 59 20.47 3.58 -10.59
N LEU A 60 19.71 4.03 -9.58
CA LEU A 60 18.25 3.90 -9.54
C LEU A 60 17.54 5.25 -9.77
N GLU A 61 18.28 6.25 -10.26
CA GLU A 61 17.80 7.63 -10.32
C GLU A 61 16.58 7.79 -11.24
N ARG A 62 16.55 7.05 -12.35
CA ARG A 62 15.37 6.99 -13.22
C ARG A 62 14.10 6.61 -12.47
N TYR A 63 14.17 5.63 -11.55
CA TYR A 63 13.01 5.17 -10.80
C TYR A 63 12.60 6.17 -9.71
N ARG A 64 13.58 6.87 -9.10
CA ARG A 64 13.30 7.95 -8.16
C ARG A 64 12.63 9.14 -8.84
N ARG A 65 13.07 9.51 -10.05
CA ARG A 65 12.43 10.56 -10.86
C ARG A 65 10.99 10.20 -11.22
N ALA A 66 10.75 8.98 -11.69
CA ALA A 66 9.40 8.49 -11.97
C ALA A 66 8.51 8.51 -10.71
N ASN A 67 9.02 8.11 -9.54
CA ASN A 67 8.30 8.26 -8.27
C ASN A 67 8.01 9.73 -7.95
N GLY A 68 8.97 10.63 -8.21
CA GLY A 68 8.78 12.08 -8.10
C GLY A 68 7.60 12.58 -8.92
N GLU A 69 7.50 12.18 -10.18
CA GLU A 69 6.40 12.52 -11.08
C GLU A 69 5.05 12.00 -10.56
N ILE A 70 4.99 10.73 -10.12
CA ILE A 70 3.78 10.15 -9.52
C ILE A 70 3.35 10.92 -8.27
N VAL A 71 4.28 11.25 -7.37
CA VAL A 71 3.94 11.99 -6.15
C VAL A 71 3.50 13.42 -6.45
N SER A 72 4.04 14.06 -7.49
CA SER A 72 3.54 15.35 -7.96
C SER A 72 2.07 15.27 -8.39
N ILE A 73 1.64 14.17 -9.01
CA ILE A 73 0.23 13.92 -9.32
C ILE A 73 -0.57 13.79 -8.02
N PHE A 74 -0.12 12.98 -7.06
CA PHE A 74 -0.80 12.79 -5.77
C PHE A 74 -1.04 14.10 -5.03
N LYS A 75 -0.02 14.98 -4.99
CA LYS A 75 -0.09 16.29 -4.33
C LYS A 75 -1.09 17.28 -4.95
N ARG A 76 -1.60 17.03 -6.17
CA ARG A 76 -2.70 17.82 -6.75
C ARG A 76 -4.06 17.44 -6.18
N TYR A 77 -4.19 16.25 -5.60
CA TYR A 77 -5.45 15.70 -5.11
C TYR A 77 -5.50 15.53 -3.60
N CYS A 78 -4.35 15.55 -2.93
CA CYS A 78 -4.24 15.30 -1.50
C CYS A 78 -3.11 16.15 -0.93
N GLU A 79 -3.39 16.89 0.13
CA GLU A 79 -2.38 17.71 0.83
C GLU A 79 -1.34 16.81 1.51
N ARG A 80 -1.83 15.81 2.27
CA ARG A 80 -1.03 14.93 3.11
C ARG A 80 -0.61 13.65 2.40
N VAL A 81 0.60 13.67 1.84
CA VAL A 81 1.18 12.53 1.10
C VAL A 81 2.48 12.06 1.75
N GLU A 82 2.46 10.89 2.38
CA GLU A 82 3.64 10.22 2.92
C GLU A 82 4.30 9.32 1.87
N ARG A 83 5.60 9.47 1.63
CA ARG A 83 6.38 8.52 0.81
C ARG A 83 6.89 7.35 1.66
N ALA A 84 6.18 6.23 1.62
CA ALA A 84 6.58 5.01 2.33
C ALA A 84 7.76 4.28 1.66
N SER A 85 7.85 4.31 0.33
CA SER A 85 8.97 3.74 -0.43
C SER A 85 9.06 4.30 -1.86
N VAL A 86 9.93 3.72 -2.70
CA VAL A 86 10.11 4.13 -4.11
C VAL A 86 8.87 3.90 -4.98
N ASP A 87 7.96 3.02 -4.60
CA ASP A 87 6.75 2.70 -5.35
C ASP A 87 5.48 2.68 -4.49
N GLU A 88 5.54 3.22 -3.27
CA GLU A 88 4.43 3.20 -2.32
C GLU A 88 4.32 4.54 -1.58
N CYS A 89 3.09 5.05 -1.46
CA CYS A 89 2.75 6.25 -0.70
C CYS A 89 1.46 6.01 0.10
N TYR A 90 1.30 6.72 1.21
CA TYR A 90 0.04 6.84 1.93
C TYR A 90 -0.54 8.23 1.72
N LEU A 91 -1.86 8.31 1.55
CA LEU A 91 -2.60 9.55 1.36
C LEU A 91 -3.64 9.63 2.48
N ASP A 92 -3.62 10.70 3.26
CA ASP A 92 -4.71 11.02 4.20
C ASP A 92 -5.74 11.88 3.46
N LEU A 93 -6.85 11.26 3.04
CA LEU A 93 -7.91 11.90 2.26
C LEU A 93 -9.02 12.49 3.14
N THR A 94 -8.82 12.55 4.46
CA THR A 94 -9.89 12.90 5.40
C THR A 94 -10.48 14.29 5.11
N THR A 95 -9.63 15.26 4.78
CA THR A 95 -10.05 16.64 4.48
C THR A 95 -10.78 16.70 3.15
N GLU A 96 -10.22 16.08 2.11
CA GLU A 96 -10.74 16.13 0.75
C GLU A 96 -12.09 15.42 0.64
N CYS A 97 -12.25 14.28 1.32
CA CYS A 97 -13.53 13.57 1.38
C CYS A 97 -14.60 14.37 2.13
N ARG A 98 -14.21 15.08 3.20
CA ARG A 98 -15.13 15.95 3.94
C ARG A 98 -15.63 17.09 3.05
N ASP A 99 -14.70 17.75 2.35
CA ASP A 99 -15.03 18.87 1.47
C ASP A 99 -15.94 18.46 0.31
N ILE A 100 -15.76 17.26 -0.26
CA ILE A 100 -16.64 16.70 -1.28
C ILE A 100 -18.06 16.54 -0.73
N VAL A 101 -18.21 15.83 0.39
CA VAL A 101 -19.53 15.56 0.99
C VAL A 101 -20.22 16.85 1.42
N GLU A 102 -19.50 17.80 2.01
CA GLU A 102 -20.06 19.08 2.44
C GLU A 102 -20.47 19.99 1.27
N LYS A 103 -19.85 19.86 0.10
CA LYS A 103 -20.30 20.53 -1.14
C LYS A 103 -21.57 19.89 -1.68
N GLU A 104 -21.61 18.57 -1.77
CA GLU A 104 -22.79 17.83 -2.25
C GLU A 104 -24.03 18.11 -1.38
N GLU A 105 -23.88 18.15 -0.05
CA GLU A 105 -24.99 18.44 0.87
C GLU A 105 -25.53 19.87 0.71
N LYS A 106 -24.66 20.85 0.40
CA LYS A 106 -25.08 22.23 0.13
C LYS A 106 -25.83 22.36 -1.19
N GLU A 107 -25.46 21.59 -2.20
CA GLU A 107 -26.14 21.58 -3.51
C GLU A 107 -27.52 20.90 -3.44
N HIS A 108 -27.73 19.95 -2.52
CA HIS A 108 -28.97 19.18 -2.38
C HIS A 108 -29.95 19.73 -1.33
N GLN A 109 -29.62 20.80 -0.60
CA GLN A 109 -30.54 21.41 0.38
C GLN A 109 -31.60 22.30 -0.30
N HIS A 110 -32.78 21.72 -0.57
CA HIS A 110 -34.07 22.42 -0.57
C HIS A 110 -34.68 22.39 0.85
N PRO A 111 -35.46 23.41 1.26
CA PRO A 111 -35.87 23.56 2.65
C PRO A 111 -36.90 22.50 3.04
N VAL A 112 -36.46 21.48 3.79
CA VAL A 112 -37.35 20.57 4.50
C VAL A 112 -37.16 20.77 5.99
N ASN A 113 -38.20 21.30 6.62
CA ASN A 113 -38.29 21.57 8.05
C ASN A 113 -38.64 20.27 8.77
N LEU A 114 -37.76 19.74 9.62
CA LEU A 114 -38.08 18.56 10.45
C LEU A 114 -37.37 18.60 11.80
N GLU A 115 -38.20 18.73 12.84
CA GLU A 115 -37.85 18.67 14.26
C GLU A 115 -37.52 17.25 14.77
N GLN A 116 -37.19 17.21 16.06
CA GLN A 116 -36.20 16.40 16.74
C GLN A 116 -36.51 14.92 16.99
N LYS A 117 -35.41 14.13 17.07
CA LYS A 117 -35.22 12.95 17.95
C LYS A 117 -33.69 12.81 18.15
N GLU A 118 -33.13 13.57 19.08
CA GLU A 118 -31.75 14.08 18.96
C GLU A 118 -30.58 13.12 19.28
N ILE A 119 -30.79 11.94 19.85
CA ILE A 119 -29.66 11.08 20.27
C ILE A 119 -29.45 9.91 19.29
N SER A 120 -30.52 9.17 18.96
CA SER A 120 -30.44 8.09 17.97
C SER A 120 -30.22 8.63 16.54
N LYS A 121 -30.71 9.85 16.24
CA LYS A 121 -30.42 10.53 14.96
C LYS A 121 -28.94 10.93 14.85
N LYS A 122 -28.28 11.38 15.94
CA LYS A 122 -26.88 11.84 15.88
C LYS A 122 -25.89 10.71 15.55
N THR A 123 -26.09 9.53 16.14
CA THR A 123 -25.25 8.35 15.84
C THR A 123 -25.47 7.89 14.40
N ALA A 124 -26.73 7.76 13.98
CA ALA A 124 -27.07 7.39 12.61
C ALA A 124 -26.55 8.39 11.56
N GLN A 125 -26.62 9.70 11.86
CA GLN A 125 -26.07 10.75 11.00
C GLN A 125 -24.55 10.73 10.92
N LYS A 126 -23.86 10.48 12.05
CA LYS A 126 -22.40 10.37 12.08
C LYS A 126 -21.93 9.17 11.26
N GLU A 127 -22.63 8.04 11.39
CA GLU A 127 -22.40 6.82 10.63
C GLU A 127 -22.66 7.04 9.13
N GLU A 128 -23.78 7.68 8.77
CA GLU A 128 -24.08 8.06 7.39
C GLU A 128 -23.00 8.98 6.77
N LYS A 129 -22.56 10.01 7.51
CA LYS A 129 -21.49 10.92 7.06
C LYS A 129 -20.18 10.16 6.82
N TYR A 130 -19.84 9.20 7.68
CA TYR A 130 -18.64 8.37 7.49
C TYR A 130 -18.70 7.59 6.16
N TYR A 131 -19.82 6.92 5.87
CA TYR A 131 -19.95 6.15 4.63
C TYR A 131 -19.93 7.03 3.38
N LYS A 132 -20.53 8.23 3.42
CA LYS A 132 -20.42 9.20 2.33
C LYS A 132 -18.96 9.64 2.10
N MET A 133 -18.23 9.96 3.18
CA MET A 133 -16.82 10.32 3.08
C MET A 133 -15.97 9.15 2.57
N PHE A 134 -16.27 7.92 3.01
CA PHE A 134 -15.57 6.73 2.55
C PHE A 134 -15.77 6.52 1.04
N ASP A 135 -17.02 6.62 0.55
CA ASP A 135 -17.32 6.51 -0.88
C ASP A 135 -16.65 7.60 -1.71
N ALA A 136 -16.69 8.85 -1.23
CA ALA A 136 -15.94 9.96 -1.84
C ALA A 136 -14.43 9.63 -1.93
N GLY A 137 -13.86 9.03 -0.89
CA GLY A 137 -12.46 8.56 -0.89
C GLY A 137 -12.19 7.46 -1.92
N VAL A 138 -13.09 6.49 -2.07
CA VAL A 138 -12.98 5.43 -3.09
C VAL A 138 -12.99 6.02 -4.50
N GLN A 139 -13.89 6.97 -4.77
CA GLN A 139 -13.98 7.66 -6.05
C GLN A 139 -12.76 8.56 -6.31
N LEU A 140 -12.29 9.29 -5.28
CA LEU A 140 -11.11 10.14 -5.39
C LEU A 140 -9.84 9.33 -5.68
N VAL A 141 -9.65 8.19 -5.02
CA VAL A 141 -8.53 7.28 -5.32
C VAL A 141 -8.61 6.76 -6.76
N GLN A 142 -9.81 6.43 -7.26
CA GLN A 142 -9.97 6.03 -8.65
C GLN A 142 -9.52 7.15 -9.61
N LYS A 143 -9.92 8.41 -9.35
CA LYS A 143 -9.50 9.58 -10.15
C LYS A 143 -7.98 9.77 -10.11
N ILE A 144 -7.36 9.68 -8.93
CA ILE A 144 -5.90 9.78 -8.77
C ILE A 144 -5.17 8.72 -9.59
N ARG A 145 -5.62 7.46 -9.50
CA ARG A 145 -5.04 6.35 -10.26
C ARG A 145 -5.18 6.54 -11.77
N GLN A 146 -6.34 7.07 -12.21
CA GLN A 146 -6.57 7.40 -13.61
C GLN A 146 -5.63 8.51 -14.09
N ALA A 147 -5.41 9.56 -13.30
CA ALA A 147 -4.47 10.63 -13.64
C ALA A 147 -3.02 10.11 -13.80
N VAL A 148 -2.58 9.19 -12.93
CA VAL A 148 -1.26 8.54 -13.08
C VAL A 148 -1.18 7.75 -14.40
N TRP A 149 -2.26 7.08 -14.80
CA TRP A 149 -2.31 6.38 -16.07
C TRP A 149 -2.30 7.33 -17.27
N ASP A 150 -3.15 8.36 -17.25
CA ASP A 150 -3.31 9.29 -18.37
C ASP A 150 -2.03 10.10 -18.63
N GLU A 151 -1.33 10.51 -17.57
CA GLU A 151 -0.13 11.35 -17.69
C GLU A 151 1.16 10.56 -17.86
N LEU A 152 1.29 9.38 -17.22
CA LEU A 152 2.56 8.65 -17.16
C LEU A 152 2.49 7.24 -17.78
N GLY A 153 1.30 6.77 -18.18
CA GLY A 153 1.10 5.40 -18.69
C GLY A 153 1.36 4.31 -17.64
N MET A 154 1.35 4.65 -16.35
CA MET A 154 1.67 3.73 -15.26
C MET A 154 0.40 3.28 -14.54
N THR A 155 0.24 1.97 -14.37
CA THR A 155 -0.84 1.43 -13.53
C THR A 155 -0.40 1.38 -12.08
N CYS A 156 -1.27 1.76 -11.15
CA CYS A 156 -1.09 1.53 -9.71
C CYS A 156 -2.30 0.78 -9.12
N SER A 157 -2.07 0.09 -8.00
CA SER A 157 -3.12 -0.53 -7.19
C SER A 157 -3.20 0.18 -5.85
N ALA A 158 -4.40 0.23 -5.26
CA ALA A 158 -4.64 0.96 -4.02
C ALA A 158 -5.48 0.16 -3.02
N GLY A 159 -5.28 0.40 -1.73
CA GLY A 159 -6.20 -0.01 -0.68
C GLY A 159 -6.74 1.24 -0.02
N ILE A 160 -8.04 1.28 0.23
CA ILE A 160 -8.75 2.41 0.86
C ILE A 160 -9.32 1.90 2.17
N SER A 161 -8.90 2.46 3.29
CA SER A 161 -9.40 2.10 4.61
C SER A 161 -9.17 3.24 5.60
N HIS A 162 -9.57 3.04 6.85
CA HIS A 162 -9.46 4.01 7.92
C HIS A 162 -8.08 4.03 8.60
N ASN A 163 -7.12 3.19 8.17
CA ASN A 163 -5.73 3.22 8.65
C ASN A 163 -4.74 2.66 7.61
N LYS A 164 -3.44 2.99 7.81
CA LYS A 164 -2.33 2.60 6.93
C LYS A 164 -2.17 1.09 6.80
N LEU A 165 -2.36 0.35 7.91
CA LEU A 165 -2.18 -1.11 7.96
C LEU A 165 -3.12 -1.82 6.96
N LEU A 166 -4.41 -1.53 7.04
CA LEU A 166 -5.42 -2.13 6.16
C LEU A 166 -5.27 -1.63 4.72
N ALA A 167 -4.99 -0.33 4.53
CA ALA A 167 -4.72 0.22 3.20
C ALA A 167 -3.54 -0.50 2.51
N LYS A 168 -2.45 -0.75 3.24
CA LYS A 168 -1.27 -1.46 2.73
C LYS A 168 -1.58 -2.90 2.31
N ILE A 169 -2.32 -3.63 3.15
CA ILE A 169 -2.72 -5.01 2.88
C ILE A 169 -3.68 -5.03 1.68
N GLY A 170 -4.68 -4.14 1.68
CA GLY A 170 -5.67 -3.97 0.60
C GLY A 170 -5.06 -3.67 -0.75
N ALA A 171 -4.04 -2.80 -0.80
CA ALA A 171 -3.35 -2.43 -2.02
C ALA A 171 -2.70 -3.62 -2.75
N SER A 172 -2.44 -4.72 -2.04
CA SER A 172 -1.85 -5.94 -2.63
C SER A 172 -2.90 -6.96 -3.11
N LYS A 173 -4.16 -6.85 -2.69
CA LYS A 173 -5.19 -7.87 -2.91
C LYS A 173 -5.63 -7.97 -4.38
N ASN A 174 -5.90 -6.83 -5.02
CA ASN A 174 -6.44 -6.74 -6.38
C ASN A 174 -5.39 -6.28 -7.40
N LYS A 175 -4.13 -6.73 -7.26
CA LYS A 175 -3.07 -6.43 -8.23
C LYS A 175 -3.21 -7.30 -9.49
N PRO A 176 -2.91 -6.79 -10.70
CA PRO A 176 -2.54 -5.40 -11.01
C PRO A 176 -3.75 -4.50 -11.29
N ASN A 177 -3.57 -3.18 -11.17
CA ASN A 177 -4.54 -2.16 -11.59
C ASN A 177 -5.94 -2.22 -10.94
N GLY A 178 -6.09 -2.87 -9.79
CA GLY A 178 -7.30 -2.81 -8.97
C GLY A 178 -7.15 -1.93 -7.72
N GLN A 179 -8.28 -1.59 -7.12
CA GLN A 179 -8.35 -1.00 -5.78
C GLN A 179 -9.20 -1.86 -4.84
N THR A 180 -8.96 -1.74 -3.54
CA THR A 180 -9.63 -2.55 -2.51
C THR A 180 -10.15 -1.64 -1.40
N PRO A 181 -11.44 -1.27 -1.40
CA PRO A 181 -12.07 -0.60 -0.27
C PRO A 181 -12.27 -1.59 0.89
N ILE A 182 -11.93 -1.16 2.10
CA ILE A 182 -12.06 -1.94 3.35
C ILE A 182 -12.72 -1.06 4.39
N LEU A 183 -14.00 -1.34 4.66
CA LEU A 183 -14.78 -0.67 5.70
C LEU A 183 -14.40 -1.17 7.11
N PRO A 184 -14.59 -0.35 8.16
CA PRO A 184 -14.27 -0.74 9.55
C PRO A 184 -14.91 -2.07 9.97
N GLU A 185 -16.17 -2.31 9.59
CA GLU A 185 -16.97 -3.47 10.01
C GLU A 185 -16.41 -4.79 9.49
N ILE A 186 -15.68 -4.75 8.37
CA ILE A 186 -15.08 -5.95 7.77
C ILE A 186 -13.59 -6.09 8.10
N SER A 187 -13.01 -5.19 8.88
CA SER A 187 -11.55 -5.09 9.06
C SER A 187 -10.93 -6.34 9.69
N GLU A 188 -11.54 -6.82 10.78
CA GLU A 188 -11.07 -8.03 11.49
C GLU A 188 -11.20 -9.28 10.60
N ALA A 189 -12.32 -9.44 9.91
CA ALA A 189 -12.53 -10.55 8.98
C ALA A 189 -11.62 -10.45 7.74
N PHE A 190 -11.34 -9.25 7.25
CA PHE A 190 -10.49 -9.00 6.10
C PHE A 190 -9.03 -9.37 6.39
N ILE A 191 -8.53 -9.03 7.58
CA ILE A 191 -7.15 -9.34 7.96
C ILE A 191 -6.97 -10.78 8.42
N ALA A 192 -8.02 -11.44 8.95
CA ALA A 192 -7.98 -12.81 9.46
C ALA A 192 -7.17 -13.82 8.60
N PRO A 193 -7.39 -13.95 7.26
CA PRO A 193 -6.66 -14.92 6.45
C PRO A 193 -5.22 -14.48 6.09
N VAL A 194 -4.77 -13.29 6.49
CA VAL A 194 -3.46 -12.75 6.09
C VAL A 194 -2.35 -13.45 6.89
N PRO A 195 -1.35 -14.06 6.21
CA PRO A 195 -0.21 -14.65 6.90
C PRO A 195 0.56 -13.60 7.71
N LEU A 196 1.05 -13.94 8.90
CA LEU A 196 1.76 -12.97 9.77
C LEU A 196 2.95 -12.31 9.06
N SER A 197 3.65 -13.06 8.19
CA SER A 197 4.76 -12.53 7.38
C SER A 197 4.38 -11.44 6.36
N LYS A 198 3.08 -11.26 6.11
CA LYS A 198 2.51 -10.27 5.18
C LYS A 198 1.87 -9.08 5.90
N ILE A 199 1.69 -9.15 7.21
CA ILE A 199 1.22 -8.04 8.02
C ILE A 199 2.42 -7.12 8.30
N PRO A 200 2.34 -5.81 7.99
CA PRO A 200 3.32 -4.82 8.43
C PRO A 200 3.75 -5.02 9.89
N SER A 201 5.01 -4.79 10.20
CA SER A 201 5.63 -5.03 11.53
C SER A 201 5.72 -6.50 12.00
N LEU A 202 5.00 -7.44 11.38
CA LEU A 202 5.05 -8.88 11.72
C LEU A 202 5.88 -9.73 10.74
N GLY A 203 6.50 -9.13 9.72
CA GLY A 203 7.45 -9.83 8.83
C GLY A 203 8.78 -10.24 9.48
N GLY A 204 9.07 -9.74 10.68
CA GLY A 204 10.35 -9.88 11.36
C GLY A 204 10.40 -10.96 12.45
N LYS A 205 11.23 -10.75 13.48
CA LYS A 205 11.42 -11.67 14.60
C LYS A 205 10.12 -11.93 15.38
N LEU A 206 9.31 -10.89 15.57
CA LEU A 206 8.06 -10.96 16.33
C LEU A 206 7.05 -11.92 15.67
N GLY A 207 6.76 -11.74 14.39
CA GLY A 207 5.88 -12.68 13.68
C GLY A 207 6.51 -14.07 13.54
N LYS A 208 7.85 -14.17 13.39
CA LYS A 208 8.53 -15.47 13.42
C LYS A 208 8.30 -16.24 14.74
N LYS A 209 8.34 -15.53 15.88
CA LYS A 209 8.04 -16.10 17.19
C LYS A 209 6.63 -16.66 17.25
N LEU A 210 5.63 -15.90 16.77
CA LEU A 210 4.25 -16.38 16.71
C LEU A 210 4.12 -17.59 15.76
N THR A 211 4.78 -17.57 14.60
CA THR A 211 4.72 -18.71 13.66
C THR A 211 5.41 -19.96 14.20
N SER A 212 6.47 -19.84 15.02
CA SER A 212 7.11 -21.01 15.65
C SER A 212 6.22 -21.65 16.73
N GLU A 213 5.29 -20.89 17.29
CA GLU A 213 4.28 -21.36 18.26
C GLU A 213 3.00 -21.86 17.57
N GLY A 214 2.99 -21.95 16.23
CA GLY A 214 1.87 -22.51 15.45
C GLY A 214 0.85 -21.48 14.94
N TYR A 215 1.04 -20.18 15.19
CA TYR A 215 0.15 -19.13 14.69
C TYR A 215 0.63 -18.64 13.31
N LEU A 216 -0.04 -19.05 12.24
CA LEU A 216 0.43 -18.81 10.86
C LEU A 216 -0.17 -17.53 10.25
N CYS A 217 -1.38 -17.17 10.66
CA CYS A 217 -2.13 -16.03 10.16
C CYS A 217 -2.77 -15.21 11.29
N ALA A 218 -3.34 -14.04 10.96
CA ALA A 218 -4.05 -13.21 11.92
C ALA A 218 -5.19 -13.97 12.62
N ALA A 219 -5.94 -14.82 11.91
CA ALA A 219 -7.04 -15.61 12.48
C ALA A 219 -6.60 -16.53 13.62
N ASP A 220 -5.37 -17.04 13.56
CA ASP A 220 -4.83 -17.88 14.64
C ASP A 220 -4.57 -17.04 15.89
N VAL A 221 -4.01 -15.83 15.71
CA VAL A 221 -3.71 -14.92 16.81
C VAL A 221 -4.98 -14.28 17.39
N GLN A 222 -6.01 -14.04 16.57
CA GLN A 222 -7.30 -13.52 17.01
C GLN A 222 -7.97 -14.42 18.07
N LYS A 223 -7.73 -15.73 18.02
CA LYS A 223 -8.24 -16.72 19.01
C LYS A 223 -7.60 -16.59 20.39
N LEU A 224 -6.46 -15.90 20.50
CA LEU A 224 -5.77 -15.70 21.76
C LEU A 224 -6.45 -14.62 22.61
N THR A 225 -6.56 -14.89 23.90
CA THR A 225 -6.79 -13.84 24.89
C THR A 225 -5.58 -12.92 24.97
N TYR A 226 -5.79 -11.68 25.44
CA TYR A 226 -4.70 -10.73 25.64
C TYR A 226 -3.59 -11.31 26.54
N ASN A 227 -3.96 -12.01 27.61
CA ASN A 227 -3.00 -12.60 28.55
C ASN A 227 -2.15 -13.69 27.89
N GLN A 228 -2.75 -14.58 27.09
CA GLN A 228 -2.01 -15.59 26.33
C GLN A 228 -1.03 -14.94 25.35
N LEU A 229 -1.48 -13.93 24.60
CA LEU A 229 -0.63 -13.21 23.67
C LEU A 229 0.52 -12.49 24.41
N SER A 230 0.24 -11.86 25.54
CA SER A 230 1.24 -11.19 26.38
C SER A 230 2.31 -12.14 26.89
N SER A 231 1.93 -13.35 27.34
CA SER A 231 2.90 -14.40 27.70
C SER A 231 3.78 -14.83 26.53
N LEU A 232 3.24 -14.82 25.30
CA LEU A 232 3.99 -15.22 24.10
C LEU A 232 4.94 -14.13 23.61
N VAL A 233 4.52 -12.86 23.53
CA VAL A 233 5.31 -11.80 22.87
C VAL A 233 5.84 -10.70 23.79
N GLY A 234 5.52 -10.79 25.09
CA GLY A 234 5.78 -9.77 26.09
C GLY A 234 4.74 -8.65 26.06
N SER A 235 4.44 -8.08 27.22
CA SER A 235 3.40 -7.04 27.40
C SER A 235 3.54 -5.86 26.44
N ARG A 236 4.78 -5.39 26.21
CA ARG A 236 5.07 -4.27 25.31
C ARG A 236 4.58 -4.49 23.87
N ASN A 237 4.63 -5.73 23.37
CA ASN A 237 4.21 -6.04 22.00
C ASN A 237 2.77 -6.54 21.93
N ALA A 238 2.21 -7.01 23.05
CA ALA A 238 0.93 -7.69 23.10
C ALA A 238 -0.20 -6.79 22.58
N GLU A 239 -0.27 -5.56 23.07
CA GLU A 239 -1.27 -4.57 22.67
C GLU A 239 -1.21 -4.26 21.17
N ALA A 240 -0.01 -3.94 20.67
CA ALA A 240 0.17 -3.67 19.23
C ALA A 240 -0.25 -4.87 18.37
N VAL A 241 0.17 -6.09 18.72
CA VAL A 241 -0.22 -7.30 17.98
C VAL A 241 -1.73 -7.55 18.08
N TYR A 242 -2.30 -7.41 19.28
CA TYR A 242 -3.72 -7.64 19.54
C TYR A 242 -4.61 -6.72 18.70
N ASN A 243 -4.23 -5.44 18.60
CA ASN A 243 -4.92 -4.43 17.81
C ASN A 243 -4.70 -4.65 16.30
N MET A 244 -3.45 -4.87 15.86
CA MET A 244 -3.13 -5.08 14.45
C MET A 244 -3.91 -6.24 13.85
N VAL A 245 -3.97 -7.39 14.52
CA VAL A 245 -4.72 -8.56 13.99
C VAL A 245 -6.23 -8.35 13.99
N ARG A 246 -6.73 -7.25 14.58
CA ARG A 246 -8.15 -6.83 14.53
C ARG A 246 -8.37 -5.65 13.58
N GLY A 247 -7.33 -5.30 12.81
CA GLY A 247 -7.37 -4.19 11.87
C GLY A 247 -7.30 -2.81 12.53
N ILE A 248 -6.95 -2.72 13.82
CA ILE A 248 -6.81 -1.46 14.55
C ILE A 248 -5.34 -1.04 14.52
N HIS A 249 -5.09 0.16 14.01
CA HIS A 249 -3.76 0.77 13.95
C HIS A 249 -3.91 2.30 13.86
N ASP A 250 -3.13 3.02 14.65
CA ASP A 250 -3.25 4.47 14.89
C ASP A 250 -2.07 5.28 14.33
N GLU A 251 -1.19 4.65 13.56
CA GLU A 251 -0.10 5.36 12.88
C GLU A 251 -0.63 6.37 11.87
N GLU A 252 -0.23 7.63 12.06
CA GLU A 252 -0.58 8.75 11.19
C GLU A 252 0.18 8.72 9.85
N VAL A 253 -0.38 9.41 8.87
CA VAL A 253 0.30 9.72 7.60
C VAL A 253 1.22 10.93 7.85
N VAL A 254 2.52 10.75 7.68
CA VAL A 254 3.54 11.78 7.95
C VAL A 254 4.15 12.27 6.63
N GLU A 255 4.09 13.57 6.36
CA GLU A 255 4.60 14.20 5.12
C GLU A 255 6.12 14.10 4.92
#